data_AF-A0A959VFH9-F1
#
_entry.id   AF-A0A959VFH9-F1
#
_cell.length_a   1.000
_cell.length_b   1.000
_cell.length_c   1.000
_cell.angle_alpha   90.00
_cell.angle_beta   90.00
_cell.angle_gamma   90.00
#
_symmetry.space_group_name_H-M   'P 1'
#
loop_
_entity.id
_entity.type
_entity.pdbx_description
1 polymer ?
#
loop_
_entity_poly.entity_id
_entity_poly.type
_entity_poly.pdbx_seq_one_letter_code
_entity_poly.pdbx_strand_id
1 'polypeptide(L)'
;MRNRELHDRIMAFQVDSGIEALSFIKRLARENGWSIEFSQRVFEEYKRFAYLCMVSDQPCTPSDEVDQAWHLHMLYVESYLDDFCREVLGRRLTHGPTKGGKAEGSKFEDWYERTKRLYREEFGADAPTDIWPPSEVRFGMAPHFQRVNLAENWVIPKSAGRKLAMPAVLIALLTTAGCLAQVNSSGDGTTIFIFLVVAGVVGFAIWKAIKNPGGGGGGNGSGCSSTCGGDSGCGSSGCGSGCSGCGGGCGGCGS
;
A
#
# COMPACT_ATOMS: atom_id res chain seq x y z
N MET A 1 -16.97 4.30 26.79
CA MET A 1 -15.79 3.48 27.10
C MET A 1 -16.12 2.40 28.13
N ARG A 2 -16.12 1.13 27.71
CA ARG A 2 -16.42 -0.06 28.53
C ARG A 2 -15.31 -0.48 29.49
N ASN A 3 -14.04 -0.41 29.09
CA ASN A 3 -12.90 -0.85 29.89
C ASN A 3 -11.78 0.20 29.89
N ARG A 4 -11.86 1.15 30.82
CA ARG A 4 -10.89 2.25 30.91
C ARG A 4 -9.48 1.79 31.27
N GLU A 5 -9.35 0.79 32.14
CA GLU A 5 -8.04 0.28 32.54
C GLU A 5 -7.29 -0.37 31.38
N LEU A 6 -7.96 -1.22 30.59
CA LEU A 6 -7.38 -1.80 29.38
C LEU A 6 -7.00 -0.72 28.37
N HIS A 7 -7.89 0.26 28.15
CA HIS A 7 -7.61 1.39 27.29
C HIS A 7 -6.34 2.12 27.72
N ASP A 8 -6.20 2.46 29.00
CA ASP A 8 -5.06 3.23 29.50
C ASP A 8 -3.74 2.44 29.39
N ARG A 9 -3.76 1.12 29.68
CA ARG A 9 -2.59 0.25 29.44
C ARG A 9 -2.20 0.19 27.97
N ILE A 10 -3.17 0.03 27.07
CA ILE A 10 -2.93 0.03 25.63
C ILE A 10 -2.36 1.38 25.21
N MET A 11 -2.95 2.50 25.63
CA MET A 11 -2.51 3.83 25.20
C MET A 11 -1.13 4.20 25.75
N ALA A 12 -0.72 3.67 26.91
CA ALA A 12 0.63 3.83 27.46
C ALA A 12 1.70 3.00 26.73
N PHE A 13 1.29 1.96 25.99
CA PHE A 13 2.22 1.07 25.29
C PHE A 13 3.07 1.80 24.24
N GLN A 14 4.34 1.40 24.19
CA GLN A 14 5.35 1.81 23.22
C GLN A 14 6.01 0.56 22.65
N VAL A 15 6.34 0.58 21.35
CA VAL A 15 7.09 -0.50 20.69
C VAL A 15 8.59 -0.39 20.93
N ASP A 16 9.08 0.85 20.96
CA ASP A 16 10.52 1.15 21.07
C ASP A 16 10.94 1.31 22.54
N SER A 17 12.18 0.92 22.86
CA SER A 17 12.78 1.10 24.19
C SER A 17 13.40 2.49 24.40
N GLY A 18 13.51 3.29 23.32
CA GLY A 18 13.97 4.69 23.35
C GLY A 18 15.42 4.91 22.93
N ILE A 19 16.13 3.87 22.50
CA ILE A 19 17.57 3.90 22.15
C ILE A 19 17.78 3.70 20.64
N GLU A 20 16.72 3.39 19.90
CA GLU A 20 16.78 2.93 18.51
C GLU A 20 17.03 4.07 17.51
N ALA A 21 18.04 3.90 16.65
CA ALA A 21 18.31 4.84 15.55
C ALA A 21 17.13 4.95 14.56
N LEU A 22 16.42 3.83 14.31
CA LEU A 22 15.21 3.74 13.51
C LEU A 22 14.05 3.22 14.37
N SER A 23 13.39 4.13 15.08
CA SER A 23 12.15 3.86 15.83
C SER A 23 11.05 3.26 14.94
N PHE A 24 10.13 2.52 15.53
CA PHE A 24 8.90 2.00 14.92
C PHE A 24 8.18 3.06 14.08
N ILE A 25 7.96 4.26 14.63
CA ILE A 25 7.26 5.36 13.93
C ILE A 25 8.01 5.80 12.68
N LYS A 26 9.33 6.03 12.78
CA LYS A 26 10.17 6.36 11.61
C LYS A 26 10.11 5.27 10.54
N ARG A 27 10.08 4.00 10.97
CA ARG A 27 9.91 2.89 10.06
C ARG A 27 8.53 2.92 9.41
N LEU A 28 7.44 3.04 10.17
CA LEU A 28 6.07 3.14 9.66
C LEU A 28 5.90 4.28 8.65
N ALA A 29 6.44 5.46 8.98
CA ALA A 29 6.38 6.65 8.14
C ALA A 29 7.05 6.44 6.81
N ARG A 30 8.30 5.98 6.85
CA ARG A 30 9.00 5.64 5.62
C ARG A 30 8.18 4.55 4.87
N GLU A 31 7.43 3.64 5.56
CA GLU A 31 6.75 2.36 5.11
C GLU A 31 5.55 2.53 4.24
N ASN A 32 5.05 3.75 4.22
CA ASN A 32 3.85 4.05 3.48
C ASN A 32 3.96 5.39 2.76
N GLY A 33 5.16 5.99 2.76
CA GLY A 33 5.36 7.35 2.23
C GLY A 33 4.65 8.41 3.07
N TRP A 34 4.49 8.17 4.38
CA TRP A 34 3.80 9.06 5.32
C TRP A 34 4.76 9.99 6.05
N SER A 35 4.21 11.07 6.62
CA SER A 35 4.94 11.91 7.57
C SER A 35 5.09 11.20 8.93
N ILE A 36 6.05 11.66 9.73
CA ILE A 36 6.27 11.15 11.08
C ILE A 36 5.03 11.42 11.95
N GLU A 37 4.47 12.62 11.88
CA GLU A 37 3.30 13.06 12.65
C GLU A 37 2.05 12.27 12.27
N PHE A 38 1.83 12.03 10.97
CA PHE A 38 0.73 11.17 10.51
C PHE A 38 0.90 9.75 11.04
N SER A 39 2.13 9.22 11.01
CA SER A 39 2.43 7.87 11.50
C SER A 39 2.25 7.74 13.01
N GLN A 40 2.52 8.79 13.79
CA GLN A 40 2.20 8.82 15.22
C GLN A 40 0.70 8.75 15.47
N ARG A 41 -0.09 9.55 14.73
CA ARG A 41 -1.55 9.50 14.82
C ARG A 41 -2.10 8.15 14.41
N VAL A 42 -1.61 7.57 13.30
CA VAL A 42 -1.99 6.22 12.86
C VAL A 42 -1.64 5.18 13.91
N PHE A 43 -0.49 5.30 14.58
CA PHE A 43 -0.13 4.40 15.67
C PHE A 43 -1.05 4.54 16.89
N GLU A 44 -1.49 5.76 17.24
CA GLU A 44 -2.55 5.93 18.25
C GLU A 44 -3.87 5.30 17.82
N GLU A 45 -4.27 5.45 16.56
CA GLU A 45 -5.48 4.84 16.02
C GLU A 45 -5.38 3.30 15.98
N TYR A 46 -4.18 2.75 15.74
CA TYR A 46 -3.91 1.32 15.89
C TYR A 46 -4.11 0.85 17.34
N LYS A 47 -3.64 1.61 18.32
CA LYS A 47 -3.87 1.31 19.74
C LYS A 47 -5.36 1.37 20.08
N ARG A 48 -6.09 2.39 19.59
CA ARG A 48 -7.55 2.47 19.72
C ARG A 48 -8.25 1.29 19.06
N PHE A 49 -7.84 0.89 17.86
CA PHE A 49 -8.38 -0.29 17.16
C PHE A 49 -8.14 -1.60 17.94
N ALA A 50 -6.93 -1.79 18.48
CA ALA A 50 -6.63 -2.95 19.32
C ALA A 50 -7.56 -3.02 20.54
N TYR A 51 -7.82 -1.87 21.19
CA TYR A 51 -8.83 -1.77 22.25
C TYR A 51 -10.22 -2.19 21.76
N LEU A 52 -10.68 -1.71 20.60
CA LEU A 52 -11.97 -2.08 20.02
C LEU A 52 -12.08 -3.59 19.78
N CYS A 53 -11.06 -4.23 19.19
CA CYS A 53 -11.03 -5.69 19.03
C CYS A 53 -11.11 -6.42 20.38
N MET A 54 -10.58 -5.83 21.47
CA MET A 54 -10.59 -6.47 22.79
C MET A 54 -11.95 -6.37 23.50
N VAL A 55 -12.71 -5.29 23.28
CA VAL A 55 -14.02 -5.07 23.92
C VAL A 55 -15.22 -5.44 23.04
N SER A 56 -14.97 -5.81 21.79
CA SER A 56 -15.99 -6.27 20.85
C SER A 56 -16.17 -7.78 20.93
N ASP A 57 -17.43 -8.23 20.95
CA ASP A 57 -17.80 -9.64 20.77
C ASP A 57 -17.90 -10.02 19.27
N GLN A 58 -17.62 -9.08 18.38
CA GLN A 58 -17.70 -9.23 16.93
C GLN A 58 -16.35 -8.92 16.28
N PRO A 59 -16.04 -9.52 15.12
CA PRO A 59 -14.87 -9.15 14.34
C PRO A 59 -14.83 -7.66 14.04
N CYS A 60 -13.64 -7.07 14.14
CA CYS A 60 -13.40 -5.69 13.74
C CYS A 60 -12.56 -5.66 12.46
N THR A 61 -12.78 -4.64 11.63
CA THR A 61 -12.02 -4.39 10.41
C THR A 61 -11.41 -2.99 10.50
N PRO A 62 -10.08 -2.86 10.39
CA PRO A 62 -9.42 -1.56 10.46
C PRO A 62 -9.54 -0.79 9.15
N SER A 63 -9.21 0.50 9.19
CA SER A 63 -8.82 1.22 7.98
C SER A 63 -7.49 0.67 7.44
N ASP A 64 -7.10 1.05 6.22
CA ASP A 64 -5.86 0.51 5.67
C ASP A 64 -4.65 1.05 6.43
N GLU A 65 -4.67 2.33 6.77
CA GLU A 65 -3.62 3.00 7.52
C GLU A 65 -3.35 2.30 8.86
N VAL A 66 -4.43 1.96 9.58
CA VAL A 66 -4.36 1.22 10.84
C VAL A 66 -3.90 -0.22 10.61
N ASP A 67 -4.33 -0.86 9.52
CA ASP A 67 -3.87 -2.21 9.13
C ASP A 67 -2.35 -2.20 8.85
N GLN A 68 -1.79 -1.18 8.18
CA GLN A 68 -0.34 -1.09 7.94
C GLN A 68 0.46 -0.95 9.25
N ALA A 69 -0.03 -0.16 10.21
CA ALA A 69 0.61 -0.06 11.52
C ALA A 69 0.55 -1.38 12.28
N TRP A 70 -0.59 -2.06 12.21
CA TRP A 70 -0.75 -3.38 12.81
C TRP A 70 0.17 -4.42 12.16
N HIS A 71 0.23 -4.47 10.83
CA HIS A 71 1.14 -5.35 10.08
C HIS A 71 2.59 -5.09 10.47
N LEU A 72 3.01 -3.82 10.55
CA LEU A 72 4.36 -3.49 10.95
C LEU A 72 4.63 -3.97 12.39
N HIS A 73 3.71 -3.76 13.33
CA HIS A 73 3.91 -4.19 14.72
C HIS A 73 4.03 -5.71 14.83
N MET A 74 3.24 -6.47 14.05
CA MET A 74 3.39 -7.93 13.98
C MET A 74 4.78 -8.41 13.55
N LEU A 75 5.59 -7.57 12.88
CA LEU A 75 6.99 -7.89 12.55
C LEU A 75 7.95 -7.72 13.74
N TYR A 76 7.57 -6.96 14.76
CA TYR A 76 8.30 -6.84 16.03
C TYR A 76 7.81 -7.94 16.96
N VAL A 77 8.15 -9.19 16.65
CA VAL A 77 7.48 -10.38 17.20
C VAL A 77 7.46 -10.44 18.73
N GLU A 78 8.58 -10.12 19.40
CA GLU A 78 8.66 -10.08 20.87
C GLU A 78 7.73 -8.99 21.43
N SER A 79 7.88 -7.75 20.96
CA SER A 79 6.99 -6.62 21.29
C SER A 79 5.52 -6.94 21.03
N TYR A 80 5.19 -7.64 19.95
CA TYR A 80 3.81 -7.94 19.58
C TYR A 80 3.20 -9.06 20.39
N LEU A 81 3.89 -10.20 20.51
CA LEU A 81 3.34 -11.41 21.13
C LEU A 81 3.46 -11.39 22.65
N ASP A 82 4.62 -10.98 23.17
CA ASP A 82 4.87 -11.00 24.61
C ASP A 82 4.44 -9.66 25.20
N ASP A 83 5.07 -8.55 24.83
CA ASP A 83 4.80 -7.28 25.51
C ASP A 83 3.36 -6.78 25.25
N PHE A 84 2.90 -6.80 24.00
CA PHE A 84 1.58 -6.28 23.66
C PHE A 84 0.47 -7.29 23.89
N CYS A 85 0.50 -8.46 23.23
CA CYS A 85 -0.61 -9.41 23.32
C CYS A 85 -0.73 -10.06 24.70
N ARG A 86 0.37 -10.56 25.28
CA ARG A 86 0.33 -11.27 26.56
C ARG A 86 0.21 -10.29 27.72
N GLU A 87 1.12 -9.31 27.82
CA GLU A 87 1.18 -8.44 29.00
C GLU A 87 0.14 -7.31 28.97
N VAL A 88 -0.02 -6.61 27.84
CA VAL A 88 -0.94 -5.47 27.73
C VAL A 88 -2.39 -5.91 27.45
N LEU A 89 -2.62 -6.70 26.40
CA LEU A 89 -3.97 -7.10 25.98
C LEU A 89 -4.53 -8.25 26.84
N GLY A 90 -3.67 -9.09 27.41
CA GLY A 90 -4.06 -10.31 28.14
C GLY A 90 -4.55 -11.45 27.25
N ARG A 91 -4.59 -11.25 25.93
CA ARG A 91 -4.92 -12.27 24.93
C ARG A 91 -4.37 -11.89 23.57
N ARG A 92 -4.20 -12.89 22.71
CA ARG A 92 -3.70 -12.69 21.35
C ARG A 92 -4.73 -11.93 20.50
N LEU A 93 -4.29 -10.83 19.90
CA LEU A 93 -5.00 -10.21 18.79
C LEU A 93 -4.63 -10.96 17.49
N THR A 94 -5.60 -11.65 16.88
CA THR A 94 -5.34 -12.44 15.65
C THR A 94 -5.67 -11.64 14.41
N HIS A 95 -4.83 -11.75 13.37
CA HIS A 95 -5.09 -11.22 12.03
C HIS A 95 -5.45 -12.38 11.10
N GLY A 96 -6.48 -12.21 10.28
CA GLY A 96 -6.89 -13.19 9.28
C GLY A 96 -6.98 -12.57 7.88
N PRO A 97 -6.40 -13.18 6.83
CA PRO A 97 -6.45 -12.63 5.49
C PRO A 97 -7.86 -12.66 4.89
N THR A 98 -8.17 -11.72 3.98
CA THR A 98 -9.39 -11.78 3.15
C THR A 98 -9.38 -13.02 2.26
N LYS A 99 -10.55 -13.68 2.11
CA LYS A 99 -10.72 -14.77 1.13
C LYS A 99 -10.98 -14.25 -0.29
N GLY A 100 -11.12 -12.94 -0.48
CA GLY A 100 -11.39 -12.32 -1.77
C GLY A 100 -12.82 -12.51 -2.28
N GLY A 101 -13.16 -11.75 -3.32
CA GLY A 101 -14.48 -11.79 -3.96
C GLY A 101 -15.50 -10.82 -3.35
N LYS A 102 -16.62 -10.64 -4.06
CA LYS A 102 -17.66 -9.63 -3.72
C LYS A 102 -18.32 -9.87 -2.36
N ALA A 103 -18.54 -11.14 -2.01
CA ALA A 103 -19.15 -11.50 -0.73
C ALA A 103 -18.23 -11.14 0.45
N GLU A 104 -16.93 -11.41 0.33
CA GLU A 104 -15.95 -10.99 1.34
C GLU A 104 -15.84 -9.46 1.40
N GLY A 105 -15.84 -8.78 0.26
CA GLY A 105 -15.84 -7.32 0.20
C GLY A 105 -17.02 -6.72 0.97
N SER A 106 -18.23 -7.22 0.71
CA SER A 106 -19.45 -6.76 1.40
C SER A 106 -19.40 -7.06 2.91
N LYS A 107 -18.82 -8.19 3.30
CA LYS A 107 -18.63 -8.58 4.70
C LYS A 107 -17.66 -7.63 5.43
N PHE A 108 -16.49 -7.35 4.84
CA PHE A 108 -15.51 -6.45 5.45
C PHE A 108 -15.99 -5.00 5.48
N GLU A 109 -16.78 -4.58 4.49
CA GLU A 109 -17.46 -3.29 4.49
C GLU A 109 -18.42 -3.16 5.67
N ASP A 110 -19.29 -4.15 5.88
CA ASP A 110 -20.18 -4.19 7.04
C ASP A 110 -19.42 -4.21 8.38
N TRP A 111 -18.34 -4.99 8.48
CA TRP A 111 -17.50 -5.03 9.69
C TRP A 111 -16.78 -3.71 9.95
N TYR A 112 -16.34 -3.02 8.90
CA TYR A 112 -15.69 -1.72 9.00
C TYR A 112 -16.65 -0.64 9.52
N GLU A 113 -17.87 -0.59 8.98
CA GLU A 113 -18.91 0.35 9.47
C GLU A 113 -19.31 0.05 10.92
N ARG A 114 -19.39 -1.23 11.29
CA ARG A 114 -19.59 -1.64 12.69
C ARG A 114 -18.44 -1.19 13.58
N THR A 115 -17.21 -1.33 13.12
CA THR A 115 -16.00 -0.91 13.86
C THR A 115 -16.01 0.60 14.12
N LYS A 116 -16.38 1.42 13.11
CA LYS A 116 -16.52 2.88 13.27
C LYS A 116 -17.66 3.28 14.21
N ARG A 117 -18.78 2.55 14.18
CA ARG A 117 -19.86 2.78 15.15
C ARG A 117 -19.41 2.46 16.57
N LEU A 118 -18.72 1.34 16.75
CA LEU A 118 -18.13 0.94 18.03
C LEU A 118 -17.11 1.98 18.52
N TYR A 119 -16.30 2.53 17.62
CA TYR A 119 -15.37 3.62 17.93
C TYR A 119 -16.12 4.81 18.56
N ARG A 120 -17.21 5.27 17.93
CA ARG A 120 -18.01 6.39 18.42
C ARG A 120 -18.62 6.09 19.80
N GLU A 121 -19.11 4.88 20.02
CA GLU A 121 -19.67 4.45 21.30
C GLU A 121 -18.60 4.42 22.41
N GLU A 122 -17.39 3.97 22.09
CA GLU A 122 -16.32 3.83 23.06
C GLU A 122 -15.66 5.16 23.41
N PHE A 123 -15.41 6.02 22.41
CA PHE A 123 -14.63 7.25 22.56
C PHE A 123 -15.47 8.53 22.60
N GLY A 124 -16.78 8.45 22.31
CA GLY A 124 -17.69 9.61 22.34
C GLY A 124 -17.48 10.61 21.21
N ALA A 125 -16.67 10.26 20.21
CA ALA A 125 -16.35 11.09 19.06
C ALA A 125 -16.16 10.22 17.81
N ASP A 126 -16.29 10.84 16.64
CA ASP A 126 -16.00 10.18 15.37
C ASP A 126 -14.51 9.89 15.20
N ALA A 127 -14.21 8.76 14.56
CA ALA A 127 -12.86 8.44 14.17
C ALA A 127 -12.34 9.46 13.14
N PRO A 128 -11.06 9.86 13.21
CA PRO A 128 -10.51 10.87 12.31
C PRO A 128 -10.56 10.38 10.85
N THR A 129 -11.27 11.11 9.98
CA THR A 129 -11.62 10.65 8.63
C THR A 129 -10.45 10.52 7.66
N ASP A 130 -9.32 11.15 7.97
CA ASP A 130 -8.06 11.02 7.22
C ASP A 130 -7.30 9.73 7.52
N ILE A 131 -7.67 9.02 8.60
CA ILE A 131 -7.16 7.68 8.96
C ILE A 131 -8.28 6.64 8.82
N TRP A 132 -9.53 7.02 9.04
CA TRP A 132 -10.71 6.16 8.96
C TRP A 132 -11.70 6.69 7.91
N PRO A 133 -11.38 6.55 6.61
CA PRO A 133 -12.22 7.09 5.56
C PRO A 133 -13.58 6.37 5.45
N PRO A 134 -14.55 6.89 4.67
CA PRO A 134 -15.80 6.18 4.33
C PRO A 134 -15.55 4.81 3.69
N SER A 135 -16.48 3.86 3.81
CA SER A 135 -16.29 2.50 3.28
C SER A 135 -16.04 2.49 1.78
N GLU A 136 -16.69 3.37 1.02
CA GLU A 136 -16.55 3.46 -0.42
C GLU A 136 -15.12 3.85 -0.82
N VAL A 137 -14.44 4.64 0.03
CA VAL A 137 -13.04 5.03 -0.15
C VAL A 137 -12.13 3.88 0.30
N ARG A 138 -12.38 3.30 1.48
CA ARG A 138 -11.58 2.20 2.05
C ARG A 138 -11.58 0.94 1.18
N PHE A 139 -12.73 0.60 0.58
CA PHE A 139 -12.96 -0.62 -0.21
C PHE A 139 -13.08 -0.38 -1.71
N GLY A 140 -12.95 0.87 -2.16
CA GLY A 140 -12.86 1.21 -3.57
C GLY A 140 -11.52 0.76 -4.17
N MET A 141 -10.67 1.71 -4.54
CA MET A 141 -9.31 1.45 -5.01
C MET A 141 -8.36 1.08 -3.85
N ALA A 142 -8.84 0.23 -2.93
CA ALA A 142 -8.38 0.02 -1.56
C ALA A 142 -6.85 -0.13 -1.43
N PRO A 143 -6.23 0.80 -0.71
CA PRO A 143 -6.06 2.20 -1.06
C PRO A 143 -4.64 2.29 -1.64
N HIS A 144 -4.56 2.09 -2.97
CA HIS A 144 -3.42 1.69 -3.83
C HIS A 144 -2.08 2.39 -3.66
N PHE A 145 -1.54 2.30 -2.46
CA PHE A 145 -0.46 3.13 -2.03
C PHE A 145 0.53 2.32 -1.22
N GLN A 146 1.74 2.83 -1.27
CA GLN A 146 2.90 1.99 -1.24
C GLN A 146 4.01 2.72 -0.52
N ARG A 147 4.85 1.91 0.10
CA ARG A 147 6.26 2.26 0.14
C ARG A 147 6.91 2.07 -1.20
N VAL A 148 7.29 3.17 -1.81
CA VAL A 148 8.34 3.09 -2.81
C VAL A 148 9.40 4.07 -2.37
N ASN A 149 10.56 3.52 -2.03
CA ASN A 149 11.74 4.36 -2.03
C ASN A 149 12.03 4.59 -3.48
N LEU A 150 11.74 5.82 -3.92
CA LEU A 150 11.88 6.05 -5.30
C LEU A 150 13.42 5.86 -5.61
N ALA A 151 14.38 6.26 -4.76
CA ALA A 151 15.81 6.56 -5.08
C ALA A 151 16.18 6.71 -6.55
N GLU A 152 15.50 7.59 -7.22
CA GLU A 152 14.33 8.36 -6.78
C GLU A 152 13.31 8.34 -7.91
N ASN A 153 13.11 7.10 -8.40
CA ASN A 153 12.07 6.44 -9.20
C ASN A 153 11.04 7.43 -9.67
N TRP A 154 10.80 7.29 -10.95
CA TRP A 154 9.73 7.96 -11.61
C TRP A 154 8.43 7.25 -11.20
N VAL A 155 7.28 7.94 -11.28
CA VAL A 155 5.94 7.33 -11.33
C VAL A 155 5.19 7.95 -12.53
N ILE A 156 4.81 7.16 -13.55
CA ILE A 156 4.21 7.62 -14.83
C ILE A 156 2.88 6.90 -15.09
N PRO A 157 1.86 7.62 -15.57
CA PRO A 157 0.53 7.09 -15.82
C PRO A 157 0.41 6.03 -16.93
N LYS A 158 -0.52 5.06 -16.78
CA LYS A 158 -0.80 4.02 -17.80
C LYS A 158 -1.32 4.62 -19.10
N SER A 159 -2.02 5.74 -19.02
CA SER A 159 -2.58 6.45 -20.16
C SER A 159 -1.58 7.34 -20.91
N ALA A 160 -0.45 7.70 -20.27
CA ALA A 160 0.56 8.63 -20.81
C ALA A 160 1.63 7.92 -21.68
N GLY A 161 2.10 6.74 -21.28
CA GLY A 161 3.03 5.94 -22.10
C GLY A 161 2.44 5.52 -23.47
N ARG A 162 1.11 5.41 -23.55
CA ARG A 162 0.40 5.02 -24.78
C ARG A 162 0.28 6.12 -25.83
N LYS A 163 0.32 7.39 -25.44
CA LYS A 163 0.12 8.54 -26.34
C LYS A 163 1.43 9.18 -26.81
N LEU A 164 2.53 9.00 -26.07
CA LEU A 164 3.84 9.58 -26.39
C LEU A 164 4.73 8.69 -27.29
N ALA A 165 4.53 7.36 -27.30
CA ALA A 165 5.41 6.41 -28.02
C ALA A 165 5.25 6.41 -29.55
N MET A 166 4.03 6.60 -30.06
CA MET A 166 3.74 6.59 -31.50
C MET A 166 4.36 7.77 -32.28
N PRO A 167 4.20 9.04 -31.87
CA PRO A 167 4.79 10.17 -32.61
C PRO A 167 6.32 10.25 -32.44
N ALA A 168 6.89 9.81 -31.32
CA ALA A 168 8.34 9.80 -31.12
C ALA A 168 9.08 8.85 -32.10
N VAL A 169 8.51 7.68 -32.42
CA VAL A 169 9.07 6.70 -33.40
C VAL A 169 9.03 7.26 -34.82
N LEU A 170 7.96 7.96 -35.16
CA LEU A 170 7.80 8.55 -36.49
C LEU A 170 8.78 9.71 -36.72
N ILE A 171 8.96 10.58 -35.72
CA ILE A 171 9.90 11.71 -35.79
C ILE A 171 11.35 11.21 -35.92
N ALA A 172 11.71 10.08 -35.29
CA ALA A 172 13.04 9.48 -35.42
C ALA A 172 13.32 8.87 -36.82
N LEU A 173 12.33 8.23 -37.46
CA LEU A 173 12.46 7.68 -38.82
C LEU A 173 12.58 8.78 -39.90
N LEU A 174 11.89 9.90 -39.71
CA LEU A 174 11.89 11.00 -40.67
C LEU A 174 13.16 11.85 -40.60
N THR A 175 13.71 12.06 -39.40
CA THR A 175 14.95 12.83 -39.20
C THR A 175 16.19 12.11 -39.74
N THR A 176 16.20 10.77 -39.77
CA THR A 176 17.32 9.96 -40.27
C THR A 176 17.38 9.90 -41.81
N ALA A 177 16.23 9.79 -42.49
CA ALA A 177 16.17 9.87 -43.95
C ALA A 177 16.60 11.25 -44.49
N GLY A 178 16.27 12.34 -43.79
CA GLY A 178 16.66 13.69 -44.18
C GLY A 178 18.16 13.99 -44.02
N CYS A 179 18.81 13.48 -42.97
CA CYS A 179 20.23 13.76 -42.72
C CYS A 179 21.16 13.05 -43.71
N LEU A 180 20.83 11.85 -44.19
CA LEU A 180 21.59 11.15 -45.24
C LEU A 180 21.66 11.94 -46.56
N ALA A 181 20.72 12.86 -46.78
CA ALA A 181 20.69 13.67 -47.98
C ALA A 181 21.58 14.94 -47.92
N GLN A 182 22.02 15.41 -46.74
CA GLN A 182 22.76 16.69 -46.60
C GLN A 182 24.26 16.59 -46.26
N VAL A 183 24.76 15.42 -45.85
CA VAL A 183 26.16 15.24 -45.39
C VAL A 183 27.22 15.41 -46.50
N ASN A 184 26.85 15.51 -47.77
CA ASN A 184 27.83 15.71 -48.84
C ASN A 184 28.34 17.16 -49.03
N SER A 185 27.92 18.17 -48.25
CA SER A 185 28.13 19.56 -48.71
C SER A 185 28.61 20.65 -47.74
N SER A 186 28.68 20.48 -46.43
CA SER A 186 29.25 21.55 -45.59
C SER A 186 29.62 21.05 -44.20
N GLY A 187 30.87 20.59 -44.06
CA GLY A 187 31.46 20.15 -42.81
C GLY A 187 31.78 21.32 -41.89
N ASP A 188 30.77 21.85 -41.21
CA ASP A 188 30.97 22.87 -40.17
C ASP A 188 30.37 22.42 -38.83
N GLY A 189 31.20 22.47 -37.79
CA GLY A 189 31.11 21.63 -36.58
C GLY A 189 29.91 21.91 -35.68
N THR A 190 29.24 23.04 -35.87
CA THR A 190 28.04 23.42 -35.09
C THR A 190 26.82 22.56 -35.43
N THR A 191 26.71 22.05 -36.67
CA THR A 191 25.58 21.20 -37.11
C THR A 191 25.65 19.79 -36.52
N ILE A 192 26.86 19.21 -36.49
CA ILE A 192 27.11 17.92 -35.84
C ILE A 192 26.86 18.03 -34.31
N PHE A 193 27.22 19.16 -33.69
CA PHE A 193 27.04 19.36 -32.23
C PHE A 193 25.57 19.48 -31.81
N ILE A 194 24.72 20.15 -32.60
CA ILE A 194 23.27 20.23 -32.32
C ILE A 194 22.59 18.86 -32.50
N PHE A 195 23.01 18.06 -33.50
CA PHE A 195 22.47 16.71 -33.73
C PHE A 195 22.67 15.77 -32.52
N LEU A 196 23.86 15.83 -31.91
CA LEU A 196 24.18 15.00 -30.75
C LEU A 196 23.41 15.42 -29.48
N VAL A 197 23.17 16.72 -29.25
CA VAL A 197 22.39 17.21 -28.09
C VAL A 197 20.91 16.83 -28.22
N VAL A 198 20.33 16.89 -29.43
CA VAL A 198 18.93 16.49 -29.68
C VAL A 198 18.73 14.98 -29.56
N ALA A 199 19.66 14.17 -30.07
CA ALA A 199 19.62 12.71 -29.89
C ALA A 199 19.68 12.32 -28.39
N GLY A 200 20.45 13.06 -27.58
CA GLY A 200 20.57 12.84 -26.14
C GLY A 200 19.30 13.13 -25.35
N VAL A 201 18.61 14.25 -25.61
CA VAL A 201 17.36 14.61 -24.89
C VAL A 201 16.20 13.69 -25.26
N VAL A 202 16.13 13.25 -26.53
CA VAL A 202 15.10 12.31 -27.01
C VAL A 202 15.31 10.91 -26.45
N GLY A 203 16.55 10.43 -26.37
CA GLY A 203 16.88 9.17 -25.69
C GLY A 203 16.47 9.18 -24.20
N PHE A 204 16.72 10.28 -23.49
CA PHE A 204 16.36 10.43 -22.06
C PHE A 204 14.85 10.44 -21.82
N ALA A 205 14.05 11.03 -22.72
CA ALA A 205 12.60 11.06 -22.62
C ALA A 205 11.95 9.68 -22.90
N ILE A 206 12.46 8.92 -23.88
CA ILE A 206 11.97 7.55 -24.19
C ILE A 206 12.28 6.60 -23.04
N TRP A 207 13.49 6.67 -22.48
CA TRP A 207 13.90 5.83 -21.36
C TRP A 207 13.03 6.06 -20.11
N LYS A 208 12.65 7.32 -19.86
CA LYS A 208 11.77 7.73 -18.76
C LYS A 208 10.34 7.19 -18.94
N ALA A 209 9.78 7.27 -20.15
CA ALA A 209 8.42 6.82 -20.50
C ALA A 209 8.23 5.30 -20.47
N ILE A 210 9.26 4.49 -20.76
CA ILE A 210 9.20 3.02 -20.64
C ILE A 210 9.15 2.58 -19.17
N LYS A 211 9.75 3.36 -18.26
CA LYS A 211 9.94 2.94 -16.86
C LYS A 211 8.77 3.20 -15.91
N ASN A 212 7.59 3.60 -16.40
CA ASN A 212 6.40 3.65 -15.55
C ASN A 212 5.05 3.56 -16.29
N PRO A 213 4.13 2.72 -15.77
CA PRO A 213 2.75 2.71 -16.22
C PRO A 213 1.75 2.61 -15.05
N GLY A 214 1.09 3.71 -14.64
CA GLY A 214 0.08 3.73 -13.55
C GLY A 214 -1.11 4.70 -13.70
N GLY A 215 -2.23 4.26 -14.31
CA GLY A 215 -3.57 4.86 -14.11
C GLY A 215 -4.28 5.46 -15.33
N GLY A 216 -5.51 4.98 -15.60
CA GLY A 216 -6.50 5.69 -16.43
C GLY A 216 -7.09 4.88 -17.58
N GLY A 217 -8.10 4.06 -17.29
CA GLY A 217 -8.94 3.41 -18.30
C GLY A 217 -10.11 2.69 -17.66
N GLY A 218 -11.16 3.43 -17.32
CA GLY A 218 -12.49 2.86 -17.08
C GLY A 218 -12.94 2.16 -18.36
N GLY A 219 -12.97 0.84 -18.29
CA GLY A 219 -13.44 -0.04 -19.34
C GLY A 219 -14.24 -1.14 -18.69
N ASN A 220 -15.46 -1.32 -19.21
CA ASN A 220 -16.47 -2.33 -18.90
C ASN A 220 -16.10 -3.49 -17.97
N GLY A 221 -17.05 -3.75 -17.07
CA GLY A 221 -17.01 -4.83 -16.11
C GLY A 221 -16.60 -6.17 -16.70
N SER A 222 -15.74 -6.84 -15.96
CA SER A 222 -15.67 -8.29 -15.90
C SER A 222 -15.32 -8.63 -14.46
N GLY A 223 -16.24 -9.32 -13.79
CA GLY A 223 -15.98 -9.88 -12.48
C GLY A 223 -14.87 -10.92 -12.59
N CYS A 224 -13.96 -10.92 -11.63
CA CYS A 224 -13.07 -12.05 -11.41
C CYS A 224 -13.89 -13.19 -10.78
N SER A 225 -14.46 -14.04 -11.64
CA SER A 225 -14.72 -15.44 -11.31
C SER A 225 -13.39 -16.17 -11.40
N SER A 226 -12.82 -16.54 -10.25
CA SER A 226 -11.79 -17.57 -10.22
C SER A 226 -12.48 -18.92 -10.42
N THR A 227 -12.41 -19.46 -11.63
CA THR A 227 -12.65 -20.87 -11.89
C THR A 227 -11.52 -21.65 -11.23
N CYS A 228 -11.71 -22.08 -9.98
CA CYS A 228 -10.96 -23.21 -9.47
C CYS A 228 -11.68 -24.47 -9.97
N GLY A 229 -11.14 -25.03 -11.05
CA GLY A 229 -11.39 -26.42 -11.38
C GLY A 229 -10.96 -27.24 -10.16
N GLY A 230 -11.93 -27.91 -9.54
CA GLY A 230 -11.63 -28.94 -8.57
C GLY A 230 -10.90 -30.07 -9.29
N ASP A 231 -9.84 -30.56 -8.68
CA ASP A 231 -9.61 -31.99 -8.63
C ASP A 231 -8.88 -32.31 -7.31
N SER A 232 -9.46 -33.27 -6.61
CA SER A 232 -9.07 -33.86 -5.35
C SER A 232 -7.71 -34.57 -5.41
N GLY A 233 -6.90 -34.44 -4.36
CA GLY A 233 -5.74 -35.30 -4.16
C GLY A 233 -5.03 -35.04 -2.83
N CYS A 234 -5.15 -35.97 -1.89
CA CYS A 234 -4.44 -36.00 -0.61
C CYS A 234 -2.91 -36.12 -0.78
N GLY A 235 -2.14 -35.59 0.17
CA GLY A 235 -0.71 -35.92 0.30
C GLY A 235 0.04 -35.04 1.29
N SER A 236 0.56 -35.65 2.34
CA SER A 236 1.37 -35.08 3.42
C SER A 236 2.78 -34.65 3.00
N SER A 237 3.39 -33.83 3.88
CA SER A 237 4.84 -33.59 4.12
C SER A 237 5.49 -32.33 3.52
N GLY A 238 6.06 -31.53 4.43
CA GLY A 238 7.48 -31.18 4.40
C GLY A 238 7.95 -30.02 3.51
N CYS A 239 8.59 -29.05 4.17
CA CYS A 239 9.65 -28.13 3.72
C CYS A 239 9.40 -27.12 2.57
N GLY A 240 9.20 -25.86 2.99
CA GLY A 240 10.17 -24.78 2.77
C GLY A 240 10.45 -24.31 1.35
N SER A 241 9.91 -23.14 0.99
CA SER A 241 10.61 -22.11 0.20
C SER A 241 9.80 -20.83 0.22
N GLY A 242 10.50 -19.71 0.42
CA GLY A 242 9.93 -18.40 0.67
C GLY A 242 9.10 -17.88 -0.50
N CYS A 243 7.98 -17.25 -0.16
CA CYS A 243 7.23 -16.39 -1.06
C CYS A 243 7.16 -14.99 -0.45
N SER A 244 7.88 -14.10 -1.12
CA SER A 244 7.94 -12.66 -0.97
C SER A 244 6.59 -12.01 -1.30
N GLY A 245 6.20 -11.04 -0.47
CA GLY A 245 5.42 -9.86 -0.86
C GLY A 245 3.96 -10.09 -1.28
N CYS A 246 3.05 -10.13 -0.30
CA CYS A 246 1.62 -9.90 -0.54
C CYS A 246 1.25 -8.50 -0.03
N GLY A 247 1.05 -7.57 -0.95
CA GLY A 247 0.47 -6.25 -0.64
C GLY A 247 -1.05 -6.34 -0.52
N GLY A 248 -1.59 -5.64 0.48
CA GLY A 248 -2.99 -5.20 0.53
C GLY A 248 -4.04 -6.30 0.69
N GLY A 249 -3.85 -7.23 1.63
CA GLY A 249 -4.91 -8.14 2.05
C GLY A 249 -5.68 -7.52 3.22
N CYS A 250 -6.92 -7.06 2.99
CA CYS A 250 -7.79 -6.58 4.06
C CYS A 250 -8.05 -7.73 5.03
N GLY A 251 -7.53 -7.66 6.25
CA GLY A 251 -7.79 -8.67 7.27
C GLY A 251 -8.69 -8.17 8.38
N GLY A 252 -9.51 -9.07 8.93
CA GLY A 252 -10.32 -8.82 10.12
C GLY A 252 -9.73 -9.56 11.33
N CYS A 253 -9.96 -9.04 12.53
CA CYS A 253 -9.60 -9.72 13.78
C CYS A 253 -10.69 -10.71 14.22
N GLY A 254 -10.32 -11.93 14.62
CA GLY A 254 -11.23 -12.91 15.23
C GLY A 254 -10.83 -13.20 16.68
N SER A 255 -11.81 -13.32 17.58
CA SER A 255 -11.61 -13.81 18.95
C SER A 255 -11.51 -15.33 18.98
#